data_AF-A0A954GNT1-F1
#
_entry.id   AF-A0A954GNT1-F1
#
_cell.length_a   1.000
_cell.length_b   1.000
_cell.length_c   1.000
_cell.angle_alpha   90.00
_cell.angle_beta   90.00
_cell.angle_gamma   90.00
#
_symmetry.space_group_name_H-M   'P 1'
#
loop_
_entity.id
_entity.type
_entity.pdbx_description
1 polymer ?
#
loop_
_entity_poly.entity_id
_entity_poly.type
_entity_poly.pdbx_seq_one_letter_code
_entity_poly.pdbx_strand_id
1 'polypeptide(L)' 'MITKITGVLRRLDVTEAYVEVGAFEYQVLIPGFVRRQLQAKVGESVTLMTIQYIDGNPQKGGRMVP' A
#
# COMPACT_ATOMS: atom_id res chain seq x y z
N MET A 1 -9.03 -8.14 4.15
CA MET A 1 -7.99 -7.58 5.04
C MET A 1 -6.63 -8.07 4.57
N ILE A 2 -5.84 -7.18 3.98
CA ILE A 2 -4.47 -7.44 3.51
C ILE A 2 -3.50 -7.01 4.61
N THR A 3 -2.71 -7.96 5.10
CA THR A 3 -1.72 -7.73 6.18
C THR A 3 -0.29 -7.67 5.67
N LYS A 4 -0.04 -8.17 4.46
CA LYS A 4 1.26 -8.24 3.83
C LYS A 4 1.11 -8.15 2.31
N ILE A 5 1.98 -7.37 1.68
CA ILE A 5 2.09 -7.28 0.22
C ILE A 5 3.55 -7.53 -0.15
N THR A 6 3.78 -8.42 -1.11
CA THR A 6 5.11 -8.69 -1.66
C THR A 6 5.05 -8.52 -3.18
N GLY A 7 5.94 -7.72 -3.73
CA GLY A 7 5.94 -7.38 -5.16
C GLY A 7 7.02 -6.37 -5.53
N VAL A 8 7.06 -5.96 -6.79
CA VAL A 8 8.06 -5.00 -7.28
C VAL A 8 7.66 -3.58 -6.92
N LEU A 9 8.55 -2.82 -6.27
CA LEU A 9 8.32 -1.40 -6.00
C LEU A 9 8.46 -0.60 -7.31
N ARG A 10 7.35 -0.15 -7.90
CA ARG A 10 7.35 0.57 -9.18
C ARG A 10 7.50 2.07 -9.01
N ARG A 11 6.81 2.64 -8.02
CA ARG A 11 6.83 4.09 -7.76
C ARG A 11 6.82 4.37 -6.27
N LEU A 12 7.46 5.48 -5.90
CA LEU A 12 7.52 5.96 -4.53
C LEU A 12 7.26 7.46 -4.49
N ASP A 13 6.16 7.86 -3.85
CA ASP A 13 5.77 9.25 -3.64
C ASP A 13 6.12 9.70 -2.22
N VAL A 14 5.59 10.84 -1.77
CA VAL A 14 5.90 11.41 -0.44
C VAL A 14 5.29 10.58 0.69
N THR A 15 4.06 10.12 0.49
CA THR A 15 3.25 9.40 1.50
C THR A 15 2.80 8.02 1.04
N GLU A 16 3.11 7.63 -0.21
CA GLU A 16 2.66 6.37 -0.79
C GLU A 16 3.77 5.62 -1.52
N ALA A 17 3.66 4.29 -1.52
CA ALA A 17 4.42 3.38 -2.36
C ALA A 17 3.47 2.60 -3.26
N TYR A 18 3.87 2.36 -4.50
CA TYR A 18 3.11 1.58 -5.49
C TYR A 18 3.84 0.27 -5.75
N VAL A 19 3.20 -0.85 -5.40
CA VAL A 19 3.77 -2.19 -5.46
C VAL A 19 3.01 -3.03 -6.47
N GLU A 20 3.72 -3.48 -7.51
CA GLU A 20 3.18 -4.39 -8.52
C GLU A 20 3.16 -5.82 -7.99
N VAL A 21 1.97 -6.44 -8.04
CA VAL A 21 1.71 -7.82 -7.63
C VAL A 21 0.90 -8.50 -8.73
N GLY A 22 1.62 -9.25 -9.59
CA GLY A 22 1.02 -9.88 -10.76
C GLY A 22 0.49 -8.82 -11.73
N ALA A 23 -0.80 -8.89 -12.05
CA ALA A 23 -1.44 -7.94 -12.97
C ALA A 23 -1.97 -6.66 -12.29
N PHE A 24 -1.78 -6.51 -10.98
CA PHE A 24 -2.32 -5.41 -10.19
C PHE A 24 -1.20 -4.54 -9.60
N GLU A 25 -1.51 -3.27 -9.37
CA GLU A 25 -0.66 -2.37 -8.60
C GLU A 25 -1.41 -1.91 -7.35
N TYR A 26 -0.78 -2.08 -6.19
CA TYR A 26 -1.35 -1.65 -4.91
C TYR A 26 -0.69 -0.36 -4.45
N GLN A 27 -1.51 0.65 -4.17
CA GLN A 27 -1.09 1.84 -3.45
C GLN A 27 -1.07 1.53 -1.95
N VAL A 28 0.06 1.77 -1.31
CA VAL A 28 0.28 1.55 0.12
C VAL A 28 0.72 2.86 0.76
N LEU A 29 -0.05 3.32 1.74
CA LEU A 29 0.34 4.47 2.57
C LEU A 29 1.55 4.09 3.42
N ILE A 30 2.58 4.93 3.39
CA ILE A 30 3.82 4.72 4.12
C ILE A 30 4.17 5.93 5.00
N PRO A 31 4.75 5.71 6.19
CA PRO A 31 5.37 6.78 6.95
C PRO A 31 6.60 7.34 6.23
N GLY A 32 6.88 8.63 6.42
CA GLY A 32 8.03 9.30 5.79
C GLY A 32 9.40 8.68 6.09
N PHE A 33 9.57 8.01 7.24
CA PHE A 33 10.83 7.32 7.57
C PHE A 33 11.02 6.02 6.77
N VAL A 34 9.92 5.34 6.38
CA VAL A 34 9.97 4.13 5.54
C VAL A 34 10.36 4.50 4.11
N ARG A 35 9.89 5.66 3.62
CA ARG A 35 10.22 6.17 2.29
C ARG A 35 11.72 6.20 2.02
N ARG A 36 12.53 6.67 2.97
CA ARG A 36 14.00 6.73 2.82
C ARG A 36 14.63 5.36 2.57
N GLN A 37 14.09 4.31 3.19
CA GLN A 37 14.58 2.94 3.01
C GLN A 37 14.12 2.35 1.67
N LEU A 38 12.94 2.73 1.20
CA LEU A 38 12.38 2.26 -0.07
C LEU A 38 12.96 2.98 -1.28
N GLN A 39 13.47 4.19 -1.13
CA GLN A 39 14.01 4.98 -2.25
C GLN A 39 15.12 4.25 -3.01
N ALA A 40 15.96 3.48 -2.30
CA ALA A 40 17.02 2.68 -2.91
C ALA A 40 16.54 1.36 -3.53
N LYS A 41 15.25 1.00 -3.38
CA LYS A 41 14.67 -0.29 -3.77
C LYS A 41 13.68 -0.18 -4.93
N VAL A 42 13.59 0.98 -5.59
CA VAL A 42 12.71 1.15 -6.75
C VAL A 42 13.19 0.22 -7.87
N GLY A 43 12.27 -0.59 -8.40
CA GLY A 43 12.55 -1.65 -9.36
C GLY A 43 12.85 -3.02 -8.73
N GLU A 44 12.97 -3.11 -7.40
CA GLU A 44 13.24 -4.36 -6.68
C GLU A 44 11.98 -4.95 -6.05
N SER A 45 12.03 -6.25 -5.77
CA SER A 45 10.99 -6.93 -4.99
C SER A 45 11.10 -6.56 -3.51
N VAL A 46 10.03 -6.01 -2.95
CA VAL A 46 9.92 -5.60 -1.55
C VAL A 46 8.75 -6.30 -0.89
N THR A 47 8.81 -6.44 0.44
CA THR A 47 7.69 -6.90 1.25
C THR A 47 7.32 -5.83 2.26
N LEU A 48 6.06 -5.42 2.26
CA LEU A 48 5.49 -4.45 3.19
C LEU A 48 4.46 -5.13 4.08
N MET A 49 4.54 -4.87 5.39
CA MET A 49 3.46 -5.19 6.31
C MET A 49 2.45 -4.04 6.27
N THR A 50 1.18 -4.36 6.11
CA THR A 50 0.12 -3.40 5.82
C THR A 50 -1.04 -3.56 6.77
N ILE A 51 -1.79 -2.47 6.96
CA ILE A 51 -3.09 -2.48 7.61
C ILE A 51 -4.08 -2.01 6.55
N GLN A 52 -4.97 -2.91 6.10
CA GLN A 52 -6.02 -2.52 5.17
C GLN A 52 -7.12 -1.77 5.91
N TYR A 53 -7.16 -0.46 5.73
CA TYR A 53 -8.23 0.40 6.22
C TYR A 53 -9.34 0.45 5.15
N ILE A 54 -10.56 0.04 5.52
CA ILE A 54 -11.74 0.22 4.69
C ILE A 54 -12.47 1.44 5.25
N ASP A 55 -12.42 2.55 4.51
CA ASP A 55 -13.16 3.75 4.90
C ASP A 55 -14.65 3.57 4.64
N GLY A 56 -15.45 3.95 5.63
CA GLY A 56 -16.89 3.91 5.59
C GLY A 56 -17.45 4.25 6.96
N ASN A 57 -18.54 5.03 6.97
CA ASN A 57 -19.20 5.42 8.21
C ASN A 57 -20.37 4.46 8.50
N PRO A 58 -20.20 3.44 9.36
CA PRO A 58 -21.29 2.54 9.73
C PRO A 58 -22.46 3.26 10.41
N GLN A 59 -22.27 4.46 10.97
CA GLN A 59 -23.34 5.24 11.61
C GLN A 59 -24.28 5.93 10.61
N LYS A 60 -23.94 6.05 9.32
CA LYS A 60 -24.77 6.69 8.29
C LYS A 60 -25.45 5.71 7.33
N GLY A 61 -25.64 4.45 7.73
CA GLY A 61 -26.48 3.48 7.00
C GLY A 61 -26.07 3.20 5.54
N GLY A 62 -24.87 3.62 5.14
CA GLY A 62 -24.36 3.44 3.79
C GLY A 62 -23.77 2.04 3.66
N ARG A 63 -24.27 1.29 2.67
CA ARG A 63 -23.82 -0.05 2.32
C ARG A 63 -22.29 -0.05 2.14
N MET A 64 -21.58 -0.71 3.05
CA MET A 64 -20.15 -1.00 2.91
C MET A 64 -20.01 -1.96 1.73
N VAL A 65 -19.55 -1.48 0.58
CA VAL A 65 -19.25 -2.34 -0.57
C VAL A 65 -17.79 -2.76 -0.40
N PRO A 66 -17.50 -4.05 -0.16
CA PRO A 66 -16.15 -4.57 0.07
C PRO A 66 -15.31 -4.62 -1.21
#